data_AF-A0A1E5UEQ8-F1
#
_entry.id   AF-A0A1E5UEQ8-F1
#
_cell.length_a   1.000
_cell.length_b   1.000
_cell.length_c   1.000
_cell.angle_alpha   90.00
_cell.angle_beta   90.00
_cell.angle_gamma   90.00
#
_symmetry.space_group_name_H-M   'P 1'
#
loop_
_entity.id
_entity.type
_entity.pdbx_description
1 polymer ?
#
loop_
_entity_poly.entity_id
_entity_poly.type
_entity_poly.pdbx_seq_one_letter_code
_entity_poly.pdbx_strand_id
1 'polypeptide(L)'
;MKTIIKIFSLCFIMTSISIFGCKCEDLDIKQSFKYAEIVFIGKINDIKKVPSGFKTLQNQLSNVRIGKIYKLDYYDGLYLENTSATIFSSQLRSCDLFFDQNKEYLIFGYIEPDTGFIYSEYCFKTKPFSEVTQKDLELLEKLEKEHEIEVEKANQEDKVIFDLNYEGNVPNKQTERQKRDIDLLMHQNGLLKIFLYSVFAILIFLIFIIFMKRKRR
;
A
#
# COMPACT_ATOMS: atom_id res chain seq x y z
N MET A 1 39.94 -21.32 17.81
CA MET A 1 38.99 -22.10 16.99
C MET A 1 37.59 -22.18 17.56
N LYS A 2 37.36 -22.60 18.82
CA LYS A 2 36.00 -22.74 19.41
C LYS A 2 35.16 -21.46 19.39
N THR A 3 35.78 -20.28 19.52
CA THR A 3 35.10 -18.98 19.48
C THR A 3 34.67 -18.57 18.08
N ILE A 4 35.47 -18.89 17.06
CA ILE A 4 35.19 -18.56 15.65
C ILE A 4 34.01 -19.40 15.13
N ILE A 5 33.93 -20.68 15.52
CA ILE A 5 32.82 -21.57 15.18
C ILE A 5 31.50 -21.10 15.84
N LYS A 6 31.55 -20.59 17.09
CA LYS A 6 30.38 -19.98 17.74
C LYS A 6 29.91 -18.69 17.05
N ILE A 7 30.83 -17.86 16.55
CA ILE A 7 30.51 -16.65 15.79
C ILE A 7 29.88 -17.01 14.44
N PHE A 8 30.43 -18.00 13.73
CA PHE A 8 29.87 -18.48 12.46
C PHE A 8 28.47 -19.10 12.63
N SER A 9 28.25 -19.84 13.71
CA SER A 9 26.94 -20.41 14.06
C SER A 9 25.91 -19.32 14.40
N LEU A 10 26.33 -18.19 14.97
CA LEU A 10 25.44 -17.06 15.27
C LEU A 10 25.06 -16.28 13.99
N CYS A 11 25.99 -16.14 13.04
CA CYS A 11 25.71 -15.51 11.75
C CYS A 11 24.70 -16.29 10.90
N PHE A 12 24.74 -17.63 10.94
CA PHE A 12 23.80 -18.46 10.17
C PHE A 12 22.35 -18.36 10.65
N ILE A 13 22.13 -18.02 11.92
CA ILE A 13 20.78 -17.82 12.49
C ILE A 13 20.20 -16.48 12.00
N MET A 14 21.05 -15.46 11.78
CA MET A 14 20.64 -14.13 11.33
C MET A 14 20.32 -14.05 9.83
N THR A 15 20.72 -15.05 9.02
CA THR A 15 20.47 -15.05 7.56
C THR A 15 19.18 -15.77 7.14
N SER A 16 18.39 -16.28 8.08
CA SER A 16 17.17 -17.05 7.80
C SER A 16 15.88 -16.23 7.73
N ILE A 17 15.97 -14.90 7.85
CA ILE A 17 14.80 -14.04 7.79
C ILE A 17 14.37 -13.93 6.33
N SER A 18 13.22 -14.49 5.99
CA SER A 18 12.57 -14.25 4.71
C SER A 18 12.23 -12.76 4.61
N ILE A 19 13.05 -11.99 3.90
CA ILE A 19 12.78 -10.59 3.64
C ILE A 19 11.68 -10.55 2.58
N PHE A 20 10.45 -10.28 3.01
CA PHE A 20 9.43 -9.80 2.09
C PHE A 20 9.92 -8.48 1.51
N GLY A 21 10.03 -8.40 0.18
CA GLY A 21 10.50 -7.19 -0.51
C GLY A 21 9.53 -6.00 -0.46
N CYS A 22 8.34 -6.16 0.14
CA CYS A 22 7.41 -5.08 0.47
C CYS A 22 7.80 -4.52 1.83
N LYS A 23 8.37 -3.31 1.87
CA LYS A 23 8.49 -2.54 3.11
C LYS A 23 7.37 -1.52 3.14
N CYS A 24 6.42 -1.75 4.03
CA CYS A 24 5.09 -1.17 3.94
C CYS A 24 4.73 -0.66 5.36
N GLU A 25 4.20 0.56 5.48
CA GLU A 25 3.69 1.06 6.76
C GLU A 25 2.36 0.36 7.06
N ASP A 26 2.09 0.02 8.32
CA ASP A 26 0.83 -0.63 8.70
C ASP A 26 -0.29 0.41 8.70
N LEU A 27 -0.90 0.62 7.53
CA LEU A 27 -1.98 1.58 7.36
C LEU A 27 -3.25 1.06 8.03
N ASP A 28 -3.99 1.93 8.73
CA ASP A 28 -5.35 1.58 9.13
C ASP A 28 -6.34 1.71 7.95
N ILE A 29 -7.61 1.34 8.18
CA ILE A 29 -8.67 1.44 7.16
C ILE A 29 -8.86 2.88 6.69
N LYS A 30 -8.78 3.86 7.59
CA LYS A 30 -8.99 5.26 7.27
C LYS A 30 -7.87 5.80 6.37
N GLN A 31 -6.63 5.47 6.68
CA GLN A 31 -5.47 5.80 5.86
C GLN A 31 -5.54 5.08 4.51
N SER A 32 -5.87 3.79 4.50
CA SER A 32 -6.05 3.02 3.27
C SER A 32 -7.13 3.63 2.37
N PHE A 33 -8.26 4.04 2.95
CA PHE A 33 -9.36 4.70 2.24
C PHE A 33 -8.93 6.05 1.65
N LYS A 34 -8.21 6.86 2.45
CA LYS A 34 -7.69 8.16 1.99
C LYS A 34 -6.82 8.01 0.74
N TYR A 35 -5.93 7.03 0.72
CA TYR A 35 -4.93 6.86 -0.34
C TYR A 35 -5.39 5.98 -1.51
N ALA A 36 -6.44 5.17 -1.35
CA ALA A 36 -7.00 4.38 -2.44
C ALA A 36 -7.81 5.29 -3.38
N GLU A 37 -7.73 5.06 -4.69
CA GLU A 37 -8.59 5.72 -5.67
C GLU A 37 -9.93 4.99 -5.82
N ILE A 38 -9.96 3.69 -5.49
CA ILE A 38 -11.17 2.88 -5.49
C ILE A 38 -11.20 1.98 -4.25
N VAL A 39 -12.37 1.91 -3.60
CA VAL A 39 -12.62 1.02 -2.46
C VAL A 39 -13.94 0.30 -2.68
N PHE A 40 -13.91 -1.03 -2.69
CA PHE A 40 -15.11 -1.83 -2.94
C PHE A 40 -15.02 -3.23 -2.34
N ILE A 41 -16.16 -3.88 -2.16
CA ILE A 41 -16.26 -5.32 -1.91
C ILE A 41 -16.38 -6.02 -3.26
N GLY A 42 -15.55 -7.03 -3.50
CA GLY A 42 -15.55 -7.73 -4.78
C GLY A 42 -15.22 -9.22 -4.66
N LYS A 43 -15.81 -10.03 -5.54
CA LYS A 43 -15.55 -11.47 -5.65
C LYS A 43 -14.66 -11.77 -6.85
N ILE A 44 -13.55 -12.46 -6.62
CA ILE A 44 -12.62 -12.88 -7.67
C ILE A 44 -13.21 -14.09 -8.39
N ASN A 45 -13.60 -13.93 -9.65
CA ASN A 45 -14.25 -15.00 -10.42
C ASN A 45 -13.23 -15.88 -11.15
N ASP A 46 -12.27 -15.24 -11.81
CA ASP A 46 -11.29 -15.89 -12.66
C ASP A 46 -9.91 -15.28 -12.47
N ILE A 47 -8.88 -16.11 -12.65
CA ILE A 47 -7.49 -15.72 -12.55
C ILE A 47 -6.74 -16.24 -13.77
N LYS A 48 -6.19 -15.33 -14.57
CA LYS A 48 -5.33 -15.66 -15.70
C LYS A 48 -3.89 -15.31 -15.37
N LYS A 49 -3.01 -16.30 -15.51
CA LYS A 49 -1.56 -16.05 -15.43
C LYS A 49 -1.04 -15.64 -16.79
N VAL A 50 -0.30 -14.54 -16.84
CA VAL A 50 0.25 -13.99 -18.08
C VAL A 50 1.78 -13.83 -17.96
N PRO A 51 2.53 -13.92 -19.07
CA PRO A 51 3.97 -13.76 -19.05
C PRO A 51 4.36 -12.39 -18.49
N SER A 52 5.37 -12.36 -17.61
CA SER A 52 5.92 -11.12 -17.04
C SER A 52 7.06 -10.50 -17.87
N GLY A 53 7.44 -11.14 -18.98
CA GLY A 53 8.69 -10.86 -19.70
C GLY A 53 9.90 -11.65 -19.16
N PHE A 54 9.77 -12.30 -18.01
CA PHE A 54 10.78 -13.20 -17.45
C PHE A 54 10.29 -14.65 -17.47
N LYS A 55 11.18 -15.59 -17.83
CA LYS A 55 10.85 -17.02 -18.00
C LYS A 55 10.32 -17.69 -16.72
N THR A 56 10.73 -17.18 -15.56
CA THR A 56 10.45 -17.80 -14.25
C THR A 56 9.35 -17.11 -13.46
N LEU A 57 8.85 -15.97 -13.93
CA LEU A 57 7.89 -15.14 -13.20
C LEU A 57 6.62 -14.94 -14.04
N GLN A 58 5.47 -14.93 -13.36
CA GLN A 58 4.18 -14.73 -14.00
C GLN A 58 3.44 -13.58 -13.33
N ASN A 59 2.77 -12.77 -14.15
CA ASN A 59 1.81 -11.79 -13.68
C ASN A 59 0.43 -12.46 -13.57
N GLN A 60 -0.45 -11.85 -12.79
CA GLN A 60 -1.82 -12.30 -12.56
C GLN A 60 -2.80 -11.22 -13.03
N LEU A 61 -3.75 -11.60 -13.87
CA LEU A 61 -4.95 -10.84 -14.18
C LEU A 61 -6.12 -11.50 -13.45
N SER A 62 -6.64 -10.83 -12.43
CA SER A 62 -7.76 -11.32 -11.63
C SER A 62 -9.02 -10.60 -12.06
N ASN A 63 -9.98 -11.33 -12.63
CA ASN A 63 -11.29 -10.78 -12.93
C ASN A 63 -12.10 -10.73 -11.63
N VAL A 64 -12.53 -9.54 -11.24
CA VAL A 64 -13.32 -9.29 -10.04
C VAL A 64 -14.71 -8.83 -10.42
N ARG A 65 -15.74 -9.45 -9.83
CA ARG A 65 -17.10 -8.93 -9.84
C ARG A 65 -17.24 -7.92 -8.72
N ILE A 66 -17.52 -6.68 -9.09
CA ILE A 66 -17.69 -5.56 -8.15
C ILE A 66 -19.06 -5.69 -7.48
N GLY A 67 -19.06 -5.59 -6.15
CA GLY A 67 -20.24 -5.48 -5.29
C GLY A 67 -20.45 -4.03 -4.85
N LYS A 68 -20.52 -3.78 -3.54
CA LYS A 68 -20.64 -2.42 -3.00
C LYS A 68 -19.34 -1.65 -3.21
N ILE A 69 -19.44 -0.45 -3.80
CA ILE A 69 -18.35 0.53 -3.89
C ILE A 69 -18.54 1.54 -2.77
N TYR A 70 -17.48 1.85 -2.02
CA TYR A 70 -17.45 2.88 -0.97
C TYR A 70 -16.69 4.14 -1.39
N LYS A 71 -15.82 4.03 -2.39
CA LYS A 71 -15.01 5.15 -2.90
C LYS A 71 -14.67 4.93 -4.37
N LEU A 72 -14.75 6.00 -5.16
CA LEU A 72 -14.27 6.05 -6.54
C LEU A 72 -13.88 7.51 -6.88
N ASP A 73 -12.58 7.81 -6.83
CA ASP A 73 -12.05 9.16 -7.11
C ASP A 73 -11.99 9.47 -8.61
N TYR A 74 -11.87 8.42 -9.46
CA TYR A 74 -11.76 8.58 -10.91
C TYR A 74 -13.11 8.34 -11.57
N TYR A 75 -13.66 9.39 -12.17
CA TYR A 75 -14.95 9.35 -12.86
C TYR A 75 -14.79 8.71 -14.25
N ASP A 76 -14.65 7.39 -14.25
CA ASP A 76 -14.89 6.59 -15.45
C ASP A 76 -16.19 5.82 -15.23
N GLY A 77 -17.25 6.24 -15.95
CA GLY A 77 -18.56 5.60 -15.92
C GLY A 77 -18.49 4.10 -16.15
N LEU A 78 -17.42 3.60 -16.77
CA LEU A 78 -17.12 2.18 -16.91
C LEU A 78 -17.22 1.39 -15.60
N TYR A 79 -16.81 1.92 -14.44
CA TYR A 79 -16.90 1.14 -13.18
C TYR A 79 -18.27 1.21 -12.49
N LEU A 80 -19.04 2.26 -12.77
CA LEU A 80 -20.40 2.41 -12.27
C LEU A 80 -21.38 1.58 -13.12
N GLU A 81 -21.09 1.45 -14.41
CA GLU A 81 -21.90 0.69 -15.38
C GLU A 81 -21.49 -0.79 -15.47
N ASN A 82 -20.21 -1.11 -15.31
CA ASN A 82 -19.74 -2.50 -15.33
C ASN A 82 -19.69 -3.10 -13.92
N THR A 83 -20.30 -4.26 -13.80
CA THR A 83 -20.22 -5.09 -12.58
C THR A 83 -18.91 -5.88 -12.47
N SER A 84 -17.92 -5.63 -13.34
CA SER A 84 -16.65 -6.37 -13.35
C SER A 84 -15.45 -5.48 -13.68
N ALA A 85 -14.33 -5.76 -13.03
CA ALA A 85 -13.03 -5.13 -13.30
C ALA A 85 -11.91 -6.16 -13.37
N THR A 86 -10.73 -5.71 -13.79
CA THR A 86 -9.50 -6.53 -13.79
C THR A 86 -8.49 -5.96 -12.82
N ILE A 87 -8.03 -6.80 -11.89
CA ILE A 87 -6.93 -6.48 -10.98
C ILE A 87 -5.64 -7.09 -11.53
N PHE A 88 -4.61 -6.27 -11.71
CA PHE A 88 -3.29 -6.71 -12.13
C PHE A 88 -2.37 -6.87 -10.91
N SER A 89 -1.65 -7.99 -10.86
CA SER A 89 -0.60 -8.25 -9.86
C SER A 89 0.65 -8.81 -10.52
N SER A 90 1.83 -8.29 -10.17
CA SER A 90 3.11 -8.76 -10.70
C SER A 90 4.09 -9.17 -9.61
N GLN A 91 4.79 -10.29 -9.84
CA GLN A 91 5.86 -10.74 -8.94
C GLN A 91 7.09 -9.81 -8.99
N LEU A 92 7.23 -9.01 -10.05
CA LEU A 92 8.27 -7.99 -10.17
C LEU A 92 7.99 -6.77 -9.29
N ARG A 93 6.73 -6.57 -8.93
CA ARG A 93 6.26 -5.50 -8.04
C ARG A 93 6.01 -6.11 -6.67
N SER A 94 7.03 -6.05 -5.81
CA SER A 94 7.07 -6.79 -4.55
C SER A 94 5.90 -6.51 -3.59
N CYS A 95 5.18 -5.40 -3.77
CA CYS A 95 4.04 -5.01 -2.94
C CYS A 95 2.68 -5.45 -3.51
N ASP A 96 2.61 -5.95 -4.75
CA ASP A 96 1.33 -6.31 -5.37
C ASP A 96 0.68 -7.48 -4.62
N LEU A 97 -0.59 -7.31 -4.28
CA LEU A 97 -1.39 -8.34 -3.64
C LEU A 97 -1.86 -9.36 -4.69
N PHE A 98 -1.65 -10.64 -4.40
CA PHE A 98 -2.18 -11.74 -5.21
C PHE A 98 -3.47 -12.26 -4.58
N PHE A 99 -4.49 -12.45 -5.41
CA PHE A 99 -5.81 -12.86 -4.97
C PHE A 99 -6.06 -14.34 -5.24
N ASP A 100 -6.94 -14.95 -4.46
CA ASP A 100 -7.40 -16.32 -4.67
C ASP A 100 -8.71 -16.35 -5.45
N GLN A 101 -8.85 -17.33 -6.33
CA GLN A 101 -10.06 -17.53 -7.11
C GLN A 101 -11.24 -17.89 -6.19
N ASN A 102 -12.43 -17.43 -6.56
CA ASN A 102 -13.71 -17.65 -5.87
C ASN A 102 -13.80 -17.09 -4.45
N LYS A 103 -12.85 -16.25 -4.03
CA LYS A 103 -12.91 -15.54 -2.75
C LYS A 103 -13.41 -14.12 -2.91
N GLU A 104 -14.06 -13.62 -1.87
CA GLU A 104 -14.54 -12.26 -1.75
C GLU A 104 -13.62 -11.45 -0.85
N TYR A 105 -13.39 -10.19 -1.19
CA TYR A 105 -12.45 -9.30 -0.52
C TYR A 105 -13.05 -7.92 -0.36
N LEU A 106 -12.67 -7.23 0.72
CA LEU A 106 -12.67 -5.77 0.76
C LEU A 106 -11.38 -5.29 0.10
N ILE A 107 -11.48 -4.55 -0.99
CA ILE A 107 -10.36 -4.18 -1.85
C ILE A 107 -10.16 -2.66 -1.82
N PHE A 108 -8.92 -2.27 -1.51
CA PHE A 108 -8.39 -0.93 -1.68
C PHE A 108 -7.41 -0.95 -2.84
N GLY A 109 -7.55 -0.04 -3.80
CA GLY A 109 -6.67 -0.01 -4.95
C GLY A 109 -6.57 1.34 -5.60
N TYR A 110 -5.73 1.40 -6.62
CA TYR A 110 -5.62 2.52 -7.55
C TYR A 110 -5.86 2.03 -8.97
N ILE A 111 -6.38 2.91 -9.81
CA ILE A 111 -6.76 2.61 -11.18
C ILE A 111 -5.65 3.13 -12.08
N GLU A 112 -5.08 2.32 -12.95
CA GLU A 112 -4.14 2.82 -13.96
C GLU A 112 -4.93 3.37 -15.16
N PRO A 113 -4.89 4.69 -15.42
CA PRO A 113 -5.82 5.37 -16.32
C PRO A 113 -5.75 4.86 -17.76
N ASP A 114 -4.56 4.48 -18.24
CA ASP A 114 -4.37 4.02 -19.63
C ASP A 114 -4.95 2.63 -19.88
N THR A 115 -5.00 1.77 -18.85
CA THR A 115 -5.38 0.36 -19.00
C THR A 115 -6.72 0.03 -18.35
N GLY A 116 -7.20 0.88 -17.43
CA GLY A 116 -8.31 0.55 -16.57
C GLY A 116 -8.03 -0.65 -15.67
N PHE A 117 -6.76 -0.99 -15.40
CA PHE A 117 -6.45 -2.03 -14.42
C PHE A 117 -6.43 -1.46 -13.02
N ILE A 118 -7.01 -2.22 -12.10
CA ILE A 118 -6.90 -1.96 -10.67
C ILE A 118 -5.62 -2.61 -10.18
N TYR A 119 -4.89 -1.93 -9.32
CA TYR A 119 -3.75 -2.47 -8.61
C TYR A 119 -4.03 -2.38 -7.11
N SER A 120 -3.81 -3.47 -6.40
CA SER A 120 -3.94 -3.54 -4.94
C SER A 120 -2.63 -4.05 -4.36
N GLU A 121 -2.27 -3.52 -3.20
CA GLU A 121 -0.98 -3.76 -2.58
C GLU A 121 -1.16 -4.27 -1.14
N TYR A 122 -0.18 -5.03 -0.65
CA TYR A 122 -0.12 -5.48 0.74
C TYR A 122 -0.05 -4.31 1.74
N CYS A 123 0.30 -3.10 1.30
CA CYS A 123 0.31 -1.89 2.12
C CYS A 123 -1.10 -1.46 2.56
N PHE A 124 -2.10 -1.74 1.72
CA PHE A 124 -3.47 -1.38 2.05
C PHE A 124 -4.11 -2.43 2.97
N LYS A 125 -5.17 -2.04 3.69
CA LYS A 125 -6.03 -2.98 4.42
C LYS A 125 -6.98 -3.79 3.53
N THR A 126 -6.54 -4.14 2.33
CA THR A 126 -7.22 -5.15 1.51
C THR A 126 -7.15 -6.49 2.22
N LYS A 127 -8.30 -7.13 2.43
CA LYS A 127 -8.38 -8.39 3.17
C LYS A 127 -9.56 -9.26 2.71
N PRO A 128 -9.50 -10.59 2.92
CA PRO A 128 -10.63 -11.47 2.69
C PRO A 128 -11.87 -10.95 3.42
N PHE A 129 -13.03 -11.03 2.77
CA PHE A 129 -14.28 -10.51 3.34
C PHE A 129 -14.68 -11.24 4.63
N SER A 130 -14.28 -12.51 4.78
CA SER A 130 -14.43 -13.29 6.02
C SER A 130 -13.72 -12.68 7.23
N GLU A 131 -12.76 -11.77 7.02
CA GLU A 131 -12.00 -11.06 8.07
C GLU A 131 -12.46 -9.61 8.26
N VAL A 132 -13.49 -9.19 7.52
CA VAL A 132 -14.10 -7.86 7.66
C VAL A 132 -15.08 -7.90 8.82
N THR A 133 -14.90 -6.99 9.78
CA THR A 133 -15.76 -6.89 10.96
C THR A 133 -16.88 -5.88 10.72
N GLN A 134 -17.95 -5.95 11.51
CA GLN A 134 -19.03 -4.96 11.46
C GLN A 134 -18.52 -3.53 11.70
N LYS A 135 -17.52 -3.36 12.57
CA LYS A 135 -16.89 -2.05 12.83
C LYS A 135 -16.17 -1.50 11.60
N ASP A 136 -15.57 -2.37 10.79
CA ASP A 136 -14.93 -1.97 9.54
C ASP A 136 -15.97 -1.45 8.55
N LEU A 137 -17.12 -2.14 8.45
CA LEU A 137 -18.22 -1.73 7.57
C LEU A 137 -18.83 -0.39 8.01
N GLU A 138 -19.09 -0.22 9.30
CA GLU A 138 -19.59 1.05 9.87
C GLU A 138 -18.62 2.21 9.61
N LEU A 139 -17.30 1.95 9.75
CA LEU A 139 -16.28 2.95 9.44
C LEU A 139 -16.27 3.29 7.94
N LEU A 140 -16.35 2.29 7.07
CA LEU A 140 -16.38 2.51 5.62
C LEU A 140 -17.62 3.30 5.18
N GLU A 141 -18.79 3.03 5.74
CA GLU A 141 -20.01 3.80 5.46
C GLU A 141 -19.91 5.25 5.92
N LYS A 142 -19.22 5.49 7.04
CA LYS A 142 -18.94 6.85 7.50
C LYS A 142 -17.99 7.56 6.52
N LEU A 143 -16.91 6.90 6.11
CA LEU A 143 -15.92 7.46 5.19
C LEU A 143 -16.49 7.70 3.79
N GLU A 144 -17.36 6.81 3.30
CA GLU A 144 -18.14 6.96 2.07
C GLU A 144 -18.94 8.28 2.09
N LYS A 145 -19.73 8.51 3.14
CA LYS A 145 -20.51 9.76 3.29
C LYS A 145 -19.63 11.01 3.40
N GLU A 146 -18.54 10.93 4.15
CA GLU A 146 -17.58 12.04 4.26
C GLU A 146 -16.99 12.39 2.90
N HIS A 147 -16.64 11.36 2.11
CA HIS A 147 -16.09 11.52 0.77
C HIS A 147 -17.11 12.08 -0.23
N GLU A 148 -18.37 11.60 -0.22
CA GLU A 148 -19.44 12.16 -1.07
C GLU A 148 -19.61 13.66 -0.82
N ILE A 149 -19.61 14.10 0.44
CA ILE A 149 -19.71 15.52 0.81
C ILE A 149 -18.49 16.31 0.30
N GLU A 150 -17.28 15.75 0.37
CA GLU A 150 -16.07 16.39 -0.14
C GLU A 150 -16.12 16.56 -1.67
N VAL A 151 -16.57 15.53 -2.40
CA VAL A 151 -16.73 15.56 -3.85
C VAL A 151 -17.80 16.58 -4.27
N GLU A 152 -18.94 16.63 -3.57
CA GLU A 152 -19.98 17.63 -3.82
C GLU A 152 -19.49 19.06 -3.65
N LYS A 153 -18.69 19.34 -2.62
CA LYS A 153 -18.09 20.66 -2.38
C LYS A 153 -17.11 21.04 -3.47
N ALA A 154 -16.21 20.13 -3.85
CA ALA A 154 -15.25 20.36 -4.93
C ALA A 154 -15.97 20.69 -6.25
N ASN A 155 -17.02 19.93 -6.59
CA ASN A 155 -17.84 20.19 -7.78
C ASN A 155 -18.60 21.54 -7.74
N GLN A 156 -18.91 22.07 -6.56
CA GLN A 156 -19.52 23.39 -6.42
C GLN A 156 -18.49 24.52 -6.57
N GLU A 157 -17.26 24.33 -6.12
CA GLU A 157 -16.15 25.27 -6.28
C GLU A 157 -15.64 25.32 -7.73
N ASP A 158 -15.50 24.17 -8.40
CA ASP A 158 -15.03 24.07 -9.79
C ASP A 158 -16.06 24.58 -10.82
N LYS A 159 -17.36 24.66 -10.47
CA LYS A 159 -18.38 25.29 -11.33
C LYS A 159 -18.12 26.77 -11.62
N VAL A 160 -17.21 27.43 -10.90
CA VAL A 160 -16.84 28.83 -11.11
C VAL A 160 -15.79 28.99 -12.23
N ILE A 161 -15.10 27.92 -12.67
CA ILE A 161 -14.10 27.95 -13.74
C ILE A 161 -14.28 26.74 -14.68
N PHE A 162 -15.32 26.75 -15.52
CA PHE A 162 -15.38 25.84 -16.67
C PHE A 162 -14.71 26.50 -17.88
N ASP A 163 -13.43 26.20 -18.11
CA ASP A 163 -12.82 26.34 -19.43
C ASP A 163 -13.08 25.04 -20.21
N LEU A 164 -13.96 25.12 -21.22
CA LEU A 164 -14.49 23.99 -22.01
C LEU A 164 -13.45 23.35 -22.96
N ASN A 165 -12.16 23.59 -22.74
CA ASN A 165 -11.06 23.11 -23.59
C ASN A 165 -10.02 22.25 -22.87
N TYR A 166 -10.25 21.85 -21.61
CA TYR A 166 -9.34 20.94 -20.91
C TYR A 166 -9.75 19.49 -21.16
N GLU A 167 -9.35 18.92 -22.31
CA GLU A 167 -9.11 17.48 -22.41
C GLU A 167 -7.97 17.14 -21.44
N GLY A 168 -8.36 16.86 -20.20
CA GLY A 168 -7.46 16.76 -19.07
C GLY A 168 -6.57 15.52 -19.14
N ASN A 169 -5.42 15.67 -19.80
CA ASN A 169 -4.20 15.04 -19.34
C ASN A 169 -3.96 15.54 -17.91
N VAL A 170 -4.47 14.85 -16.90
CA VAL A 170 -4.23 15.19 -15.49
C VAL A 170 -2.74 14.98 -15.20
N PRO A 171 -1.89 16.02 -15.17
CA PRO A 171 -0.45 15.83 -14.96
C PRO A 171 -0.13 15.59 -13.48
N ASN A 172 -1.16 15.47 -12.63
CA ASN A 172 -1.02 15.50 -11.17
C ASN A 172 -1.03 14.11 -10.52
N LYS A 173 -1.33 13.03 -11.26
CA LYS A 173 -1.41 11.67 -10.70
C LYS A 173 -0.05 11.14 -10.21
N GLN A 174 1.00 11.34 -11.01
CA GLN A 174 2.36 11.05 -10.57
C GLN A 174 2.75 11.95 -9.39
N THR A 175 2.36 13.22 -9.41
CA THR A 175 2.63 14.17 -8.33
C THR A 175 1.97 13.76 -7.01
N GLU A 176 0.75 13.22 -7.03
CA GLU A 176 0.07 12.74 -5.81
C GLU A 176 0.64 11.42 -5.30
N ARG A 177 0.98 10.49 -6.19
CA ARG A 177 1.76 9.28 -5.82
C ARG A 177 3.11 9.68 -5.22
N GLN A 178 3.82 10.62 -5.84
CA GLN A 178 5.10 11.14 -5.35
C GLN A 178 4.95 11.89 -4.01
N LYS A 179 3.88 12.67 -3.81
CA LYS A 179 3.59 13.33 -2.52
C LYS A 179 3.37 12.30 -1.42
N ARG A 180 2.61 11.23 -1.69
CA ARG A 180 2.44 10.10 -0.76
C ARG A 180 3.79 9.47 -0.41
N ASP A 181 4.61 9.17 -1.43
CA ASP A 181 5.93 8.59 -1.22
C ASP A 181 6.83 9.51 -0.39
N ILE A 182 6.80 10.82 -0.65
CA ILE A 182 7.54 11.84 0.12
C ILE A 182 7.06 11.88 1.57
N ASP A 183 5.75 11.91 1.83
CA ASP A 183 5.19 11.95 3.19
C ASP A 183 5.57 10.69 3.98
N LEU A 184 5.45 9.51 3.37
CA LEU A 184 5.86 8.24 3.96
C LEU A 184 7.38 8.21 4.24
N LEU A 185 8.19 8.67 3.29
CA LEU A 185 9.64 8.76 3.46
C LEU A 185 10.06 9.76 4.54
N MET A 186 9.35 10.88 4.68
CA MET A 186 9.58 11.87 5.74
C MET A 186 9.28 11.29 7.12
N HIS A 187 8.16 10.56 7.26
CA HIS A 187 7.81 9.87 8.51
C HIS A 187 8.87 8.81 8.88
N GLN A 188 9.27 7.97 7.91
CA GLN A 188 10.30 6.95 8.13
C GLN A 188 11.67 7.55 8.48
N ASN A 189 12.08 8.64 7.82
CA ASN A 189 13.35 9.32 8.11
C ASN A 189 13.37 9.94 9.51
N GLY A 190 12.23 10.39 10.03
CA GLY A 190 12.10 10.87 11.40
C GLY A 190 12.43 9.76 12.41
N LEU A 191 11.77 8.61 12.27
CA LEU A 191 11.97 7.45 13.15
C LEU A 191 13.38 6.87 13.04
N LEU A 192 13.93 6.78 11.83
CA LEU A 192 15.29 6.26 11.60
C LEU A 192 16.36 7.17 12.24
N LYS A 193 16.20 8.50 12.14
CA LYS A 193 17.10 9.45 12.81
C LYS A 193 17.09 9.26 14.32
N ILE A 194 15.91 9.10 14.93
CA ILE A 194 15.78 8.85 16.37
C ILE A 194 16.50 7.55 16.76
N PHE A 195 16.30 6.47 16.00
CA PHE A 195 16.97 5.20 16.24
C PHE A 195 18.50 5.33 16.16
N LEU A 196 19.02 5.98 15.11
CA LEU A 196 20.47 6.20 14.94
C LEU A 196 21.07 7.02 16.08
N TYR A 197 20.40 8.09 16.53
CA TYR A 197 20.86 8.88 17.68
C TYR A 197 20.88 8.04 18.96
N SER A 198 19.89 7.17 19.17
CA SER A 198 19.86 6.28 20.35
C SER A 198 21.02 5.29 20.36
N VAL A 199 21.33 4.66 19.21
CA VAL A 199 22.43 3.70 19.08
C VAL A 199 23.78 4.41 19.29
N PHE A 200 23.93 5.61 18.74
CA PHE A 200 25.13 6.43 18.91
C PHE A 200 25.34 6.86 20.38
N ALA A 201 24.27 7.25 21.07
CA ALA A 201 24.33 7.60 22.50
C ALA A 201 24.75 6.41 23.37
N ILE A 202 24.22 5.21 23.08
CA ILE A 202 24.60 3.97 23.79
C ILE A 202 26.09 3.64 23.55
N LEU A 203 26.59 3.80 22.32
CA LEU A 203 28.00 3.59 21.99
C LEU A 203 28.92 4.54 22.76
N ILE A 204 28.59 5.83 22.81
CA ILE A 204 29.35 6.82 23.59
C ILE A 204 29.34 6.46 25.07
N PHE A 205 28.19 6.07 25.62
CA PHE A 205 28.05 5.69 27.02
C PHE A 205 28.92 4.46 27.36
N LEU A 206 28.95 3.45 26.48
CA LEU A 206 29.82 2.28 26.65
C LEU A 206 31.30 2.65 26.61
N ILE A 207 31.72 3.54 25.69
CA ILE A 207 33.09 4.05 25.62
C ILE A 207 33.46 4.79 26.92
N PHE A 208 32.55 5.62 27.43
CA PHE A 208 32.75 6.36 28.68
C PHE A 208 32.94 5.42 29.88
N ILE A 209 32.12 4.37 30.00
CA ILE A 209 32.27 3.34 31.04
C ILE A 209 33.62 2.65 30.95
N ILE A 210 34.06 2.28 29.75
CA ILE A 210 35.37 1.64 29.52
C ILE A 210 36.50 2.57 29.97
N PHE A 211 36.43 3.86 29.62
CA PHE A 211 37.43 4.86 30.00
C PHE A 211 37.48 5.07 31.53
N MET A 212 36.32 5.15 32.17
CA MET A 212 36.20 5.29 33.63
C MET A 212 36.73 4.06 34.38
N LYS A 213 36.50 2.84 33.87
CA LYS A 213 37.09 1.62 34.44
C LYS A 213 38.61 1.57 34.27
N ARG A 214 39.14 2.10 33.16
CA ARG A 214 40.59 2.13 32.91
C ARG A 214 41.33 3.11 33.81
N LYS A 215 40.68 4.20 34.24
CA LYS A 215 41.24 5.23 35.12
C LYS A 215 41.19 4.86 36.62
N ARG A 216 40.45 3.80 36.97
CA ARG A 216 40.30 3.27 38.34
C ARG A 216 41.24 2.08 38.65
N ARG A 217 42.00 1.61 37.65
CA ARG A 217 43.17 0.73 37.82
C ARG A 217 44.42 1.58 37.74
#